data_AF-A0A4D4L304-F1
#
_entry.id   AF-A0A4D4L304-F1
#
_cell.length_a   1.000
_cell.length_b   1.000
_cell.length_c   1.000
_cell.angle_alpha   90.00
_cell.angle_beta   90.00
_cell.angle_gamma   90.00
#
_symmetry.space_group_name_H-M   'P 1'
#
loop_
_entity.id
_entity.type
_entity.pdbx_description
1 polymer ?
#
loop_
_entity_poly.entity_id
_entity_poly.type
_entity_poly.pdbx_seq_one_letter_code
_entity_poly.pdbx_strand_id
1 'polypeptide(L)'
;MLAWLDLLEGRPGDALESVRGALAKTAGRMTDLIAPHIPVTQLLTGAEALGGLGGAERAGTAARLVGAYDALRKPHYHRESAVERTGRERTEAAARAELGDAAYQRAYAEGTGLTLEEAAALL
;
A
#
# COMPACT_ATOMS: atom_id res chain seq x y z
N MET A 1 -3.47 -6.03 -11.44
CA MET A 1 -3.33 -5.08 -12.58
C MET A 1 -4.59 -4.23 -12.78
N LEU A 2 -5.80 -4.76 -12.56
CA LEU A 2 -7.05 -3.98 -12.59
C LEU A 2 -7.10 -2.86 -11.54
N ALA A 3 -6.71 -3.15 -10.28
CA ALA A 3 -6.71 -2.12 -9.22
C ALA A 3 -5.89 -0.85 -9.54
N TRP A 4 -4.75 -1.00 -10.21
CA TRP A 4 -3.93 0.15 -10.63
C TRP A 4 -4.62 0.97 -11.73
N LEU A 5 -5.31 0.31 -12.65
CA LEU A 5 -6.11 0.99 -13.67
C LEU A 5 -7.30 1.72 -13.05
N ASP A 6 -7.97 1.11 -12.08
CA ASP A 6 -9.07 1.75 -11.34
C ASP A 6 -8.60 3.03 -10.63
N LEU A 7 -7.38 3.05 -10.06
CA LEU A 7 -6.78 4.27 -9.50
C LEU A 7 -6.55 5.35 -10.56
N LEU A 8 -6.00 4.99 -11.73
CA LEU A 8 -5.78 5.93 -12.84
C LEU A 8 -7.09 6.50 -13.38
N GLU A 9 -8.17 5.75 -13.31
CA GLU A 9 -9.51 6.17 -13.73
C GLU A 9 -10.31 6.89 -12.64
N GLY A 10 -9.70 7.17 -11.47
CA GLY A 10 -10.35 7.89 -10.38
C GLY A 10 -11.41 7.08 -9.65
N ARG A 11 -11.29 5.75 -9.65
CA ARG A 11 -12.18 4.79 -8.97
C ARG A 11 -11.46 4.09 -7.80
N PRO A 12 -11.06 4.83 -6.75
CA PRO A 12 -10.26 4.26 -5.66
C PRO A 12 -11.03 3.21 -4.81
N GLY A 13 -12.36 3.23 -4.80
CA GLY A 13 -13.17 2.19 -4.16
C GLY A 13 -13.04 0.82 -4.82
N ASP A 14 -13.20 0.77 -6.15
CA ASP A 14 -13.06 -0.45 -6.96
C ASP A 14 -11.62 -1.00 -6.89
N ALA A 15 -10.64 -0.09 -6.86
CA ALA A 15 -9.24 -0.44 -6.66
C ALA A 15 -9.03 -1.15 -5.31
N LEU A 16 -9.62 -0.65 -4.23
CA LEU A 16 -9.49 -1.22 -2.89
C LEU A 16 -10.10 -2.62 -2.81
N GLU A 17 -11.29 -2.83 -3.36
CA GLU A 17 -11.92 -4.16 -3.41
C GLU A 17 -11.05 -5.17 -4.19
N SER A 18 -10.48 -4.74 -5.32
CA SER A 18 -9.58 -5.56 -6.12
C SER A 18 -8.31 -5.96 -5.36
N VAL A 19 -7.72 -5.04 -4.59
CA VAL A 19 -6.55 -5.32 -3.74
C VAL A 19 -6.90 -6.31 -2.63
N ARG A 20 -8.02 -6.11 -1.93
CA ARG A 20 -8.52 -7.04 -0.88
C ARG A 20 -8.65 -8.47 -1.42
N GLY A 21 -9.31 -8.60 -2.57
CA GLY A 21 -9.50 -9.89 -3.23
C GLY A 21 -8.21 -10.54 -3.70
N ALA A 22 -7.20 -9.77 -4.09
CA ALA A 22 -5.89 -10.28 -4.48
C ALA A 22 -5.08 -10.80 -3.28
N LEU A 23 -5.02 -10.02 -2.19
CA LEU A 23 -4.29 -10.39 -0.97
C LEU A 23 -4.86 -11.65 -0.31
N ALA A 24 -6.19 -11.78 -0.25
CA ALA A 24 -6.85 -12.97 0.27
C ALA A 24 -6.50 -14.25 -0.51
N LYS A 25 -6.28 -14.14 -1.83
CA LYS A 25 -5.91 -15.28 -2.69
C LYS A 25 -4.43 -15.67 -2.54
N THR A 26 -3.56 -14.71 -2.23
CA THR A 26 -2.13 -14.98 -2.01
C THR A 26 -1.81 -15.58 -0.65
N ALA A 27 -2.65 -15.37 0.37
CA ALA A 27 -2.44 -15.89 1.73
C ALA A 27 -2.49 -17.44 1.85
N GLY A 28 -2.96 -18.16 0.82
CA GLY A 28 -3.25 -19.60 0.91
C GLY A 28 -2.37 -20.58 0.13
N ARG A 29 -1.57 -20.16 -0.86
CA ARG A 29 -0.80 -21.11 -1.72
C ARG A 29 0.42 -20.46 -2.36
N MET A 30 1.58 -21.15 -2.26
CA MET A 30 2.72 -21.28 -3.21
C MET A 30 3.26 -20.06 -3.99
N THR A 31 2.69 -18.87 -3.80
CA THR A 31 3.01 -17.62 -4.52
C THR A 31 4.25 -16.96 -3.91
N ASP A 32 4.52 -17.22 -2.63
CA ASP A 32 5.73 -16.81 -1.92
C ASP A 32 7.03 -17.34 -2.55
N LEU A 33 6.95 -18.47 -3.26
CA LEU A 33 8.10 -19.14 -3.87
C LEU A 33 8.49 -18.57 -5.24
N ILE A 34 7.57 -17.93 -5.96
CA ILE A 34 7.78 -17.53 -7.37
C ILE A 34 7.83 -16.01 -7.54
N ALA A 35 7.01 -15.25 -6.79
CA ALA A 35 6.93 -13.80 -6.96
C ALA A 35 6.61 -13.07 -5.63
N PRO A 36 7.53 -13.10 -4.64
CA PRO A 36 7.31 -12.53 -3.30
C PRO A 36 7.11 -11.00 -3.29
N HIS A 37 7.40 -10.31 -4.40
CA HIS A 37 7.23 -8.87 -4.55
C HIS A 37 5.77 -8.48 -4.82
N ILE A 38 4.96 -9.35 -5.44
CA ILE A 38 3.56 -9.05 -5.81
C ILE A 38 2.72 -8.62 -4.61
N PRO A 39 2.66 -9.37 -3.49
CA PRO A 39 1.82 -8.97 -2.36
C PRO A 39 2.34 -7.70 -1.68
N VAL A 40 3.65 -7.42 -1.73
CA VAL A 40 4.23 -6.16 -1.22
C VAL A 40 3.77 -4.98 -2.09
N THR A 41 3.84 -5.08 -3.42
CA THR A 41 3.35 -4.02 -4.33
C THR A 41 1.82 -3.81 -4.21
N GLN A 42 1.05 -4.85 -3.84
CA GLN A 42 -0.38 -4.68 -3.54
C GLN A 42 -0.63 -3.79 -2.30
N LEU A 43 0.25 -3.82 -1.29
CA LEU A 43 0.12 -2.92 -0.13
C LEU A 43 0.21 -1.45 -0.55
N LEU A 44 1.16 -1.11 -1.43
CA LEU A 44 1.29 0.25 -1.96
C LEU A 44 0.06 0.66 -2.78
N THR A 45 -0.47 -0.24 -3.60
CA THR A 45 -1.71 0.00 -4.36
C THR A 45 -2.91 0.26 -3.42
N GLY A 46 -3.01 -0.50 -2.32
CA GLY A 46 -4.02 -0.28 -1.29
C GLY A 46 -3.86 1.05 -0.55
N ALA A 47 -2.62 1.45 -0.27
CA ALA A 47 -2.30 2.75 0.33
C ALA A 47 -2.72 3.91 -0.58
N GLU A 48 -2.46 3.81 -1.89
CA GLU A 48 -2.88 4.79 -2.89
C GLU A 48 -4.42 4.91 -2.96
N ALA A 49 -5.13 3.78 -2.91
CA ALA A 49 -6.59 3.77 -2.87
C ALA A 49 -7.16 4.47 -1.63
N LEU A 50 -6.61 4.17 -0.46
CA LEU A 50 -7.02 4.82 0.80
C LEU A 50 -6.72 6.32 0.80
N GLY A 51 -5.56 6.73 0.27
CA GLY A 51 -5.21 8.14 0.10
C GLY A 51 -6.17 8.86 -0.85
N GLY A 52 -6.55 8.21 -1.96
CA GLY A 52 -7.52 8.76 -2.91
C GLY A 52 -8.95 8.87 -2.37
N LEU A 53 -9.35 8.00 -1.42
CA LEU A 53 -10.65 8.08 -0.74
C LEU A 53 -10.72 9.18 0.32
N GLY A 54 -9.57 9.66 0.80
CA GLY A 54 -9.47 10.74 1.78
C GLY A 54 -10.00 10.42 3.18
N GLY A 55 -9.82 11.38 4.08
CA GLY A 55 -10.20 11.31 5.49
C GLY A 55 -9.08 10.80 6.39
N ALA A 56 -8.99 11.38 7.59
CA ALA A 56 -7.87 11.17 8.52
C ALA A 56 -7.65 9.70 8.91
N GLU A 57 -8.71 8.91 9.12
CA GLU A 57 -8.57 7.49 9.45
C GLU A 57 -7.90 6.71 8.30
N ARG A 58 -8.39 6.91 7.07
CA ARG A 58 -7.85 6.25 5.87
C ARG A 58 -6.44 6.73 5.56
N ALA A 59 -6.17 8.01 5.75
CA ALA A 59 -4.82 8.58 5.64
C ALA A 59 -3.85 7.94 6.65
N GLY A 60 -4.30 7.68 7.87
CA GLY A 60 -3.52 6.97 8.89
C GLY A 60 -3.18 5.55 8.47
N THR A 61 -4.16 4.81 7.95
CA THR A 61 -3.94 3.47 7.41
C THR A 61 -3.03 3.49 6.18
N ALA A 62 -3.22 4.43 5.25
CA ALA A 62 -2.36 4.60 4.08
C ALA A 62 -0.89 4.82 4.49
N ALA A 63 -0.64 5.67 5.49
CA ALA A 63 0.71 5.91 6.00
C ALA A 63 1.35 4.65 6.60
N ARG A 64 0.60 3.84 7.36
CA ARG A 64 1.09 2.53 7.86
C ARG A 64 1.43 1.57 6.73
N LEU A 65 0.60 1.51 5.70
CA LEU A 65 0.84 0.64 4.54
C LEU A 65 2.06 1.08 3.73
N VAL A 66 2.33 2.39 3.59
CA VAL A 66 3.57 2.90 2.98
C VAL A 66 4.79 2.49 3.80
N GLY A 67 4.72 2.61 5.14
CA GLY A 67 5.78 2.15 6.03
C GLY A 67 6.06 0.65 5.90
N ALA A 68 5.00 -0.16 5.82
CA ALA A 68 5.12 -1.61 5.61
C ALA A 68 5.72 -1.93 4.22
N TYR A 69 5.28 -1.26 3.15
CA TYR A 69 5.86 -1.40 1.81
C TYR A 69 7.37 -1.10 1.81
N ASP A 70 7.77 0.04 2.39
CA ASP A 70 9.16 0.48 2.41
C ASP A 70 10.06 -0.48 3.22
N ALA A 71 9.54 -1.10 4.27
CA ALA A 71 10.26 -2.09 5.09
C ALA A 71 10.31 -3.49 4.47
N LEU A 72 9.21 -3.95 3.86
CA LEU A 72 9.07 -5.31 3.33
C LEU A 72 9.63 -5.46 1.91
N ARG A 73 9.75 -4.37 1.14
CA ARG A 73 10.38 -4.44 -0.19
C ARG A 73 11.82 -4.92 -0.03
N LYS A 74 12.20 -5.93 -0.80
CA LYS A 74 13.57 -6.47 -0.82
C LYS A 74 14.29 -5.99 -2.08
N PRO A 75 15.09 -4.91 -2.03
CA PRO A 75 15.62 -4.25 -3.23
C PRO A 75 16.55 -5.13 -4.06
N HIS A 76 17.12 -6.17 -3.44
CA HIS A 76 17.97 -7.15 -4.11
C HIS A 76 17.21 -8.09 -5.06
N TYR A 77 15.90 -8.26 -4.86
CA TYR A 77 15.06 -9.16 -5.66
C TYR A 77 14.12 -8.42 -6.61
N HIS A 78 13.77 -7.17 -6.28
CA HIS A 78 12.89 -6.35 -7.10
C HIS A 78 13.31 -4.89 -7.04
N ARG A 79 13.55 -4.29 -8.22
CA ARG A 79 13.75 -2.84 -8.33
C ARG A 79 12.41 -2.17 -8.42
N GLU A 80 12.25 -1.14 -7.60
CA GLU A 80 11.09 -0.26 -7.62
C GLU A 80 10.91 0.40 -8.99
N SER A 81 9.74 0.21 -9.57
CA SER A 81 9.34 0.82 -10.83
C SER A 81 9.10 2.33 -10.68
N ALA A 82 9.10 3.06 -11.80
CA ALA A 82 8.76 4.50 -11.78
C ALA A 82 7.32 4.75 -11.30
N VAL A 83 6.44 3.80 -11.58
CA VAL A 83 5.04 3.81 -11.15
C VAL A 83 4.95 3.72 -9.63
N GLU A 84 5.64 2.76 -9.02
CA GLU A 84 5.67 2.61 -7.56
C GLU A 84 6.24 3.85 -6.87
N ARG A 85 7.37 4.40 -7.36
CA ARG A 85 7.93 5.64 -6.79
C ARG A 85 6.92 6.78 -6.78
N THR A 86 6.29 7.01 -7.93
CA THR A 86 5.32 8.11 -8.09
C THR A 86 4.07 7.90 -7.23
N GLY A 87 3.57 6.66 -7.15
CA GLY A 87 2.43 6.30 -6.31
C GLY A 87 2.73 6.47 -4.82
N ARG A 88 3.92 6.07 -4.39
CA ARG A 88 4.42 6.24 -3.02
C ARG A 88 4.57 7.71 -2.64
N GLU A 89 5.18 8.53 -3.50
CA GLU A 89 5.30 9.98 -3.29
C GLU A 89 3.92 10.66 -3.20
N ARG A 90 2.99 10.31 -4.09
CA ARG A 90 1.62 10.85 -4.08
C ARG A 90 0.87 10.48 -2.81
N THR A 91 0.98 9.22 -2.37
CA THR A 91 0.32 8.73 -1.16
C THR A 91 0.87 9.42 0.08
N GLU A 92 2.19 9.58 0.18
CA GLU A 92 2.80 10.35 1.27
C GLU A 92 2.28 11.78 1.30
N ALA A 93 2.26 12.47 0.15
CA ALA A 93 1.78 13.85 0.07
C ALA A 93 0.31 13.97 0.51
N ALA A 94 -0.56 13.06 0.05
CA ALA A 94 -1.97 13.04 0.42
C ALA A 94 -2.16 12.75 1.93
N ALA A 95 -1.44 11.76 2.47
CA ALA A 95 -1.52 11.42 3.88
C ALA A 95 -1.01 12.55 4.78
N ARG A 96 0.09 13.23 4.39
CA ARG A 96 0.60 14.41 5.11
C ARG A 96 -0.35 15.60 5.05
N ALA A 97 -1.04 15.81 3.93
CA ALA A 97 -2.03 16.88 3.82
C ALA A 97 -3.21 16.69 4.80
N GLU A 98 -3.64 15.44 5.01
CA GLU A 98 -4.75 15.11 5.92
C GLU A 98 -4.34 15.04 7.40
N LEU A 99 -3.15 14.49 7.69
CA LEU A 99 -2.71 14.20 9.06
C LEU A 99 -1.78 15.25 9.66
N GLY A 100 -1.08 16.01 8.81
CA GLY A 100 0.12 16.75 9.18
C GLY A 100 1.34 15.84 9.38
N ASP A 101 2.52 16.46 9.34
CA ASP A 101 3.81 15.75 9.29
C ASP A 101 4.05 14.84 10.49
N ALA A 102 3.78 15.30 11.72
CA ALA A 102 4.08 14.54 12.92
C ALA A 102 3.21 13.28 13.04
N ALA A 103 1.93 13.36 12.67
CA ALA A 103 1.03 12.23 12.70
C ALA A 103 1.32 11.24 11.57
N TYR A 104 1.65 11.74 10.37
CA TYR A 104 2.14 10.91 9.27
C TYR A 104 3.39 10.12 9.67
N GLN A 105 4.40 10.79 10.24
CA GLN A 105 5.65 10.13 10.61
C GLN A 105 5.47 9.03 11.65
N ARG A 106 4.57 9.22 12.63
CA ARG A 106 4.22 8.16 13.59
C ARG A 106 3.55 6.97 12.93
N ALA A 107 2.54 7.21 12.10
CA ALA A 107 1.81 6.15 11.41
C ALA A 107 2.73 5.39 10.42
N TYR A 108 3.58 6.10 9.69
CA TYR A 108 4.61 5.49 8.85
C TYR A 108 5.54 4.59 9.66
N ALA A 109 6.07 5.09 10.79
CA ALA A 109 6.97 4.32 11.66
C ALA A 109 6.28 3.07 12.25
N GLU A 110 5.02 3.16 12.67
CA GLU A 110 4.21 2.00 13.09
C GLU A 110 4.16 0.95 11.98
N GLY A 111 3.96 1.39 10.74
CA GLY A 111 3.92 0.54 9.56
C GLY A 111 5.21 -0.25 9.29
N THR A 112 6.38 0.32 9.59
CA THR A 112 7.67 -0.34 9.34
C THR A 112 7.89 -1.60 10.17
N GLY A 113 7.14 -1.77 11.27
CA GLY A 113 7.20 -2.95 12.12
C GLY A 113 6.21 -4.07 11.73
N LEU A 114 5.34 -3.83 10.76
CA LEU A 114 4.29 -4.79 10.39
C LEU A 114 4.83 -5.90 9.50
N THR A 115 4.37 -7.12 9.76
CA THR A 115 4.46 -8.22 8.79
C THR A 115 3.54 -7.97 7.60
N LEU A 116 3.76 -8.70 6.50
CA LEU A 116 2.89 -8.64 5.33
C LEU A 116 1.42 -8.98 5.68
N GLU A 117 1.20 -9.95 6.56
CA GLU A 117 -0.13 -10.38 7.00
C GLU A 117 -0.82 -9.29 7.83
N GLU A 118 -0.12 -8.72 8.81
CA GLU A 118 -0.66 -7.63 9.63
C GLU A 118 -0.96 -6.38 8.80
N ALA A 119 -0.09 -6.04 7.84
CA ALA A 119 -0.34 -4.93 6.93
C ALA A 119 -1.55 -5.21 6.02
N ALA A 120 -1.69 -6.42 5.49
CA ALA A 120 -2.84 -6.80 4.67
C ALA A 120 -4.16 -6.75 5.46
N ALA A 121 -4.14 -7.06 6.76
CA ALA A 121 -5.32 -7.01 7.63
C ALA A 121 -5.84 -5.58 7.89
N LEU A 122 -5.05 -4.54 7.58
CA LEU A 122 -5.49 -3.14 7.67
C LEU A 122 -6.34 -2.68 6.48
N LEU A 123 -6.29 -3.43 5.37
CA LEU A 123 -7.09 -3.20 4.17
C LEU A 123 -8.44 -3.92 4.33
#